data_AF-A0A953HLV0-F1
#
_entry.id   AF-A0A953HLV0-F1
#
_cell.length_a   1.000
_cell.length_b   1.000
_cell.length_c   1.000
_cell.angle_alpha   90.00
_cell.angle_beta   90.00
_cell.angle_gamma   90.00
#
_symmetry.space_group_name_H-M   'P 1'
#
loop_
_entity.id
_entity.type
_entity.pdbx_description
1 polymer ?
#
loop_
_entity_poly.entity_id
_entity_poly.type
_entity_poly.pdbx_seq_one_letter_code
_entity_poly.pdbx_strand_id
1 'polypeptide(L)'
;MRNLFKVTMTALIGLFMVVGLQAQNEHPAKKEHPSSNEHPAKKEAKASPAKEASGKIGDATITINYSSPGVKGRNIWGELVPLNKVWRAGANEATTFKTDKDLLVEGKELPAGTYSFFVIPHEDATATVIFNKEADQWGAMKYDESKDALRVNVYPSQSNMTERLEYKVNDDGIVMAWEYYKLPIKIKVK
;
A
#
# COMPACT_ATOMS: atom_id res chain seq x y z
N MET A 1 -10.74 67.05 46.37
CA MET A 1 -10.43 68.48 46.12
C MET A 1 -10.27 68.69 44.61
N ARG A 2 -10.32 69.93 44.12
CA ARG A 2 -10.22 70.28 42.67
C ARG A 2 -8.80 70.79 42.35
N ASN A 3 -8.51 70.95 41.05
CA ASN A 3 -7.37 71.60 40.35
C ASN A 3 -6.90 70.64 39.24
N LEU A 4 -7.18 70.81 37.94
CA LEU A 4 -7.49 71.97 37.09
C LEU A 4 -6.30 72.93 36.86
N PHE A 5 -5.63 72.74 35.72
CA PHE A 5 -4.98 73.79 34.94
C PHE A 5 -5.36 73.63 33.45
N LYS A 6 -5.25 74.70 32.66
CA LYS A 6 -5.60 74.81 31.24
C LYS A 6 -4.56 75.69 30.51
N VAL A 7 -4.74 75.87 29.19
CA VAL A 7 -4.06 76.84 28.28
C VAL A 7 -2.54 76.56 28.12
N THR A 8 -1.84 76.87 27.02
CA THR A 8 -2.10 77.58 25.73
C THR A 8 -1.36 76.79 24.60
N MET A 9 -1.28 77.11 23.30
CA MET A 9 -1.56 78.29 22.45
C MET A 9 -1.87 77.88 20.98
N THR A 10 -2.37 78.82 20.17
CA THR A 10 -2.67 78.65 18.73
C THR A 10 -1.55 79.20 17.83
N ALA A 11 -1.29 78.55 16.67
CA ALA A 11 -0.65 79.16 15.50
C ALA A 11 -1.07 78.44 14.21
N LEU A 12 -1.27 79.16 13.10
CA LEU A 12 -1.80 78.60 11.85
C LEU A 12 -1.29 79.35 10.59
N ILE A 13 -0.25 78.81 9.96
CA ILE A 13 0.32 79.16 8.63
C ILE A 13 0.96 77.87 8.07
N GLY A 14 0.92 77.50 6.78
CA GLY A 14 0.21 78.08 5.64
C GLY A 14 0.61 77.41 4.30
N LEU A 15 -0.39 76.98 3.52
CA LEU A 15 -0.44 76.78 2.05
C LEU A 15 0.86 76.48 1.24
N PHE A 16 0.96 75.30 0.58
CA PHE A 16 0.99 75.17 -0.90
C PHE A 16 0.94 73.69 -1.41
N MET A 17 0.55 73.56 -2.69
CA MET A 17 0.57 72.45 -3.67
C MET A 17 1.55 71.25 -3.53
N VAL A 18 1.36 70.08 -4.20
CA VAL A 18 0.19 69.36 -4.80
C VAL A 18 0.64 67.93 -5.23
N VAL A 19 -0.30 66.97 -5.36
CA VAL A 19 -0.10 65.61 -5.94
C VAL A 19 0.87 64.66 -5.19
N GLY A 20 0.43 63.45 -4.87
CA GLY A 20 1.27 62.47 -4.16
C GLY A 20 0.56 61.16 -3.79
N LEU A 21 0.18 60.39 -4.81
CA LEU A 21 -0.20 58.97 -4.78
C LEU A 21 0.10 58.16 -3.48
N GLN A 22 -0.93 57.63 -2.81
CA GLN A 22 -1.16 56.18 -2.64
C GLN A 22 -2.44 55.90 -1.83
N ALA A 23 -3.29 54.99 -2.32
CA ALA A 23 -4.47 54.50 -1.62
C ALA A 23 -4.16 53.21 -0.84
N GLN A 24 -4.78 53.06 0.34
CA GLN A 24 -4.88 51.78 1.06
C GLN A 24 -6.36 51.45 1.32
N ASN A 25 -6.93 50.55 0.52
CA ASN A 25 -7.77 49.42 0.95
C ASN A 25 -8.54 48.83 -0.24
N GLU A 26 -7.99 47.78 -0.84
CA GLU A 26 -8.77 46.76 -1.54
C GLU A 26 -8.20 45.36 -1.20
N HIS A 27 -9.04 44.33 -1.32
CA HIS A 27 -8.60 42.93 -1.23
C HIS A 27 -7.63 42.58 -2.37
N PRO A 28 -6.74 41.60 -2.14
CA PRO A 28 -6.46 40.64 -3.19
C PRO A 28 -6.66 39.18 -2.72
N ALA A 29 -7.01 38.34 -3.69
CA ALA A 29 -7.13 36.89 -3.51
C ALA A 29 -5.77 36.17 -3.49
N LYS A 30 -5.84 34.86 -3.25
CA LYS A 30 -4.90 33.78 -3.64
C LYS A 30 -3.63 34.26 -4.37
N LYS A 31 -2.49 34.26 -3.67
CA LYS A 31 -1.16 34.34 -4.31
C LYS A 31 -0.50 32.98 -4.40
N GLU A 32 -0.15 32.59 -5.61
CA GLU A 32 0.85 31.56 -5.88
C GLU A 32 2.25 32.17 -5.77
N HIS A 33 3.24 31.41 -5.32
CA HIS A 33 4.66 31.79 -5.30
C HIS A 33 5.54 30.51 -5.41
N PRO A 34 6.80 30.61 -5.89
CA PRO A 34 7.17 29.81 -7.06
C PRO A 34 8.00 28.54 -6.79
N SER A 35 8.30 27.85 -7.89
CA SER A 35 9.12 26.63 -7.96
C SER A 35 10.62 26.87 -7.70
N SER A 36 11.34 25.74 -7.65
CA SER A 36 12.80 25.57 -7.78
C SER A 36 13.70 26.19 -6.71
N ASN A 37 14.16 25.32 -5.80
CA ASN A 37 15.59 25.12 -5.58
C ASN A 37 15.87 23.62 -5.76
N GLU A 38 16.49 23.24 -6.87
CA GLU A 38 16.72 21.83 -7.20
C GLU A 38 17.92 21.27 -6.43
N HIS A 39 17.66 20.51 -5.36
CA HIS A 39 18.56 19.42 -5.00
C HIS A 39 18.25 18.21 -5.89
N PRO A 40 19.26 17.44 -6.35
CA PRO A 40 19.03 16.26 -7.16
C PRO A 40 18.26 15.21 -6.33
N ALA A 41 16.98 15.05 -6.64
CA ALA A 41 16.08 14.16 -5.91
C ALA A 41 16.51 12.70 -6.12
N LYS A 42 17.29 12.17 -5.17
CA LYS A 42 17.56 10.74 -5.01
C LYS A 42 16.21 10.03 -4.89
N LYS A 43 15.76 9.38 -5.97
CA LYS A 43 14.47 8.65 -6.02
C LYS A 43 14.35 7.75 -4.78
N GLU A 44 13.47 8.11 -3.86
CA GLU A 44 13.20 7.28 -2.71
C GLU A 44 12.57 5.96 -3.20
N ALA A 45 13.19 4.84 -2.83
CA ALA A 45 12.66 3.54 -3.16
C ALA A 45 11.34 3.36 -2.41
N LYS A 46 10.23 3.19 -3.14
CA LYS A 46 8.88 2.98 -2.58
C LYS A 46 8.94 1.97 -1.43
N ALA A 47 8.33 2.29 -0.30
CA ALA A 47 8.44 1.49 0.93
C ALA A 47 8.11 0.00 0.70
N SER A 48 7.11 -0.25 -0.17
CA SER A 48 6.84 -1.52 -0.84
C SER A 48 6.87 -1.27 -2.36
N PRO A 49 7.88 -1.75 -3.11
CA PRO A 49 7.85 -1.75 -4.57
C PRO A 49 6.83 -2.76 -5.08
N ALA A 50 6.18 -2.47 -6.21
CA ALA A 50 5.51 -3.50 -6.98
C ALA A 50 6.55 -4.48 -7.56
N LYS A 51 6.22 -5.76 -7.55
CA LYS A 51 6.95 -6.86 -8.16
C LYS A 51 5.96 -7.77 -8.91
N GLU A 52 6.47 -8.46 -9.91
CA GLU A 52 5.81 -9.61 -10.52
C GLU A 52 6.63 -10.88 -10.23
N ALA A 53 5.96 -12.02 -10.08
CA ALA A 53 6.56 -13.34 -10.21
C ALA A 53 5.78 -14.12 -11.26
N SER A 54 6.46 -14.63 -12.29
CA SER A 54 5.81 -15.37 -13.38
C SER A 54 6.64 -16.59 -13.78
N GLY A 55 5.97 -17.63 -14.27
CA GLY A 55 6.57 -18.91 -14.64
C GLY A 55 5.55 -19.88 -15.21
N LYS A 56 5.95 -21.14 -15.38
CA LYS A 56 5.06 -22.22 -15.82
C LYS A 56 4.95 -23.35 -14.80
N ILE A 57 3.80 -24.01 -14.80
CA ILE A 57 3.53 -25.23 -14.05
C ILE A 57 2.88 -26.20 -15.04
N GLY A 58 3.61 -27.24 -15.45
CA GLY A 58 3.25 -27.99 -16.66
C GLY A 58 3.20 -27.07 -17.88
N ASP A 59 2.07 -27.06 -18.59
CA ASP A 59 1.86 -26.14 -19.72
C ASP A 59 1.17 -24.81 -19.33
N ALA A 60 0.62 -24.70 -18.12
CA ALA A 60 -0.04 -23.49 -17.61
C ALA A 60 0.96 -22.36 -17.36
N THR A 61 0.56 -21.12 -17.60
CA THR A 61 1.30 -19.90 -17.31
C THR A 61 0.74 -19.23 -16.05
N ILE A 62 1.58 -19.05 -15.04
CA ILE A 62 1.20 -18.41 -13.77
C ILE A 62 1.83 -17.02 -13.71
N THR A 63 1.06 -16.04 -13.24
CA THR A 63 1.55 -14.68 -12.96
C THR A 63 0.99 -14.17 -11.64
N ILE A 64 1.86 -13.66 -10.77
CA ILE A 64 1.53 -13.10 -9.46
C ILE A 64 2.02 -11.66 -9.42
N ASN A 65 1.10 -10.69 -9.27
CA ASN A 65 1.44 -9.28 -9.09
C ASN A 65 1.24 -8.87 -7.63
N TYR A 66 2.27 -8.28 -7.03
CA TYR A 66 2.28 -8.00 -5.59
C TYR A 66 3.11 -6.77 -5.23
N SER A 67 2.64 -6.01 -4.25
CA SER A 67 3.45 -5.02 -3.54
C SER A 67 4.30 -5.72 -2.48
N SER A 68 5.62 -5.61 -2.57
CA SER A 68 6.63 -6.32 -1.76
C SER A 68 7.08 -5.48 -0.55
N PRO A 69 6.46 -5.58 0.65
CA PRO A 69 6.98 -4.94 1.87
C PRO A 69 8.33 -5.51 2.30
N GLY A 70 9.07 -4.72 3.08
CA GLY A 70 10.27 -5.16 3.82
C GLY A 70 9.95 -5.41 5.29
N VAL A 71 10.72 -6.26 5.99
CA VAL A 71 10.58 -6.50 7.43
C VAL A 71 10.92 -5.22 8.20
N LYS A 72 12.09 -4.64 7.93
CA LYS A 72 12.58 -3.39 8.54
C LYS A 72 12.62 -3.42 10.08
N GLY A 73 12.97 -4.55 10.68
CA GLY A 73 13.06 -4.70 12.14
C GLY A 73 11.72 -4.59 12.89
N ARG A 74 10.61 -4.92 12.22
CA ARG A 74 9.25 -4.95 12.80
C ARG A 74 8.80 -6.39 13.00
N ASN A 75 8.02 -6.64 14.04
CA ASN A 75 7.34 -7.92 14.23
C ASN A 75 6.28 -8.10 13.13
N ILE A 76 6.40 -9.18 12.33
CA ILE A 76 5.52 -9.36 11.17
C ILE A 76 4.22 -10.05 11.56
N TRP A 77 4.30 -11.23 12.16
CA TRP A 77 3.13 -12.06 12.50
C TRP A 77 2.57 -11.68 13.87
N GLY A 78 1.25 -11.53 13.96
CA GLY A 78 0.55 -11.05 15.17
C GLY A 78 0.40 -9.53 15.25
N GLU A 79 1.40 -8.76 14.79
CA GLU A 79 1.35 -7.29 14.77
C GLU A 79 1.00 -6.71 13.39
N LEU A 80 1.94 -6.73 12.44
CA LEU A 80 1.75 -6.14 11.11
C LEU A 80 0.79 -6.96 10.22
N VAL A 81 0.86 -8.27 10.35
CA VAL A 81 -0.04 -9.27 9.77
C VAL A 81 -0.79 -9.93 10.92
N PRO A 82 -2.03 -9.50 11.23
CA PRO A 82 -2.78 -10.06 12.33
C PRO A 82 -3.16 -11.51 12.05
N LEU A 83 -2.95 -12.39 13.04
CA LEU A 83 -3.37 -13.78 12.98
C LEU A 83 -4.90 -13.89 12.96
N ASN A 84 -5.39 -15.01 12.42
CA ASN A 84 -6.82 -15.35 12.31
C ASN A 84 -7.67 -14.30 11.57
N LYS A 85 -7.05 -13.48 10.69
CA LYS A 85 -7.71 -12.47 9.84
C LYS A 85 -7.20 -12.52 8.41
N VAL A 86 -8.03 -12.08 7.46
CA VAL A 86 -7.70 -12.02 6.03
C VAL A 86 -6.64 -10.97 5.77
N TRP A 87 -5.46 -11.40 5.33
CA TRP A 87 -4.39 -10.52 4.87
C TRP A 87 -4.25 -10.60 3.35
N ARG A 88 -4.12 -9.43 2.72
CA ARG A 88 -3.87 -9.18 1.28
C ARG A 88 -2.61 -9.80 0.68
N ALA A 89 -1.87 -10.59 1.47
CA ALA A 89 -0.61 -11.23 1.11
C ALA A 89 0.38 -10.27 0.42
N GLY A 90 0.51 -9.07 0.97
CA GLY A 90 1.13 -7.91 0.30
C GLY A 90 0.94 -6.61 1.08
N ALA A 91 1.14 -5.48 0.40
CA ALA A 91 0.94 -4.13 0.93
C ALA A 91 0.05 -3.29 -0.02
N ASN A 92 -0.65 -2.28 0.51
CA ASN A 92 -1.61 -1.45 -0.23
C ASN A 92 -2.73 -2.30 -0.88
N GLU A 93 -2.62 -2.55 -2.18
CA GLU A 93 -3.50 -3.38 -3.02
C GLU A 93 -3.53 -4.85 -2.54
N ALA A 94 -4.49 -5.62 -3.05
CA ALA A 94 -4.45 -7.08 -2.98
C ALA A 94 -3.40 -7.64 -3.94
N THR A 95 -2.65 -8.65 -3.50
CA THR A 95 -1.86 -9.48 -4.44
C THR A 95 -2.83 -10.18 -5.40
N THR A 96 -2.52 -10.19 -6.69
CA THR A 96 -3.34 -10.90 -7.69
C THR A 96 -2.62 -12.13 -8.21
N PHE A 97 -3.37 -13.20 -8.46
CA PHE A 97 -2.91 -14.46 -9.03
C PHE A 97 -3.67 -14.71 -10.34
N LYS A 98 -2.95 -15.03 -11.41
CA LYS A 98 -3.51 -15.34 -12.73
C LYS A 98 -3.00 -16.68 -13.24
N THR A 99 -3.89 -17.44 -13.86
CA THR A 99 -3.61 -18.68 -14.60
C THR A 99 -4.37 -18.69 -15.92
N ASP A 100 -3.75 -19.23 -16.97
CA ASP A 100 -4.38 -19.45 -18.28
C ASP A 100 -5.03 -20.85 -18.43
N LYS A 101 -4.88 -21.73 -17.43
CA LYS A 101 -5.47 -23.08 -17.37
C LYS A 101 -6.18 -23.34 -16.04
N ASP A 102 -7.06 -24.35 -16.06
CA ASP A 102 -7.58 -25.00 -14.86
C ASP A 102 -6.44 -25.70 -14.10
N LEU A 103 -6.49 -25.60 -12.77
CA LEU A 103 -5.45 -26.07 -11.85
C LEU A 103 -6.04 -26.97 -10.77
N LEU A 104 -5.17 -27.81 -10.20
CA LEU A 104 -5.36 -28.48 -8.92
C LEU A 104 -4.42 -27.85 -7.89
N VAL A 105 -4.95 -26.96 -7.04
CA VAL A 105 -4.22 -26.29 -5.96
C VAL A 105 -4.47 -27.05 -4.65
N GLU A 106 -3.41 -27.59 -4.03
CA GLU A 106 -3.49 -28.58 -2.94
C GLU A 106 -4.54 -29.69 -3.18
N GLY A 107 -4.66 -30.13 -4.44
CA GLY A 107 -5.59 -31.17 -4.88
C GLY A 107 -7.05 -30.74 -5.05
N LYS A 108 -7.40 -29.46 -4.85
CA LYS A 108 -8.73 -28.91 -5.13
C LYS A 108 -8.72 -28.09 -6.43
N GLU A 109 -9.85 -28.07 -7.13
CA GLU A 109 -9.95 -27.38 -8.42
C GLU A 109 -9.96 -25.85 -8.27
N LEU A 110 -9.22 -25.17 -9.16
CA LEU A 110 -9.30 -23.73 -9.42
C LEU A 110 -9.35 -23.52 -10.95
N PRO A 111 -10.44 -22.97 -11.52
CA PRO A 111 -10.52 -22.74 -12.97
C PRO A 111 -9.48 -21.75 -13.51
N ALA A 112 -9.32 -21.71 -14.84
CA ALA A 112 -8.61 -20.64 -15.53
C ALA A 112 -9.20 -19.26 -15.18
N GLY A 113 -8.36 -18.26 -14.87
CA GLY A 113 -8.86 -16.97 -14.40
C GLY A 113 -7.82 -16.02 -13.82
N THR A 114 -8.32 -14.91 -13.27
CA THR A 114 -7.54 -13.95 -12.47
C THR A 114 -8.29 -13.71 -11.17
N TYR A 115 -7.57 -13.76 -10.05
CA TYR A 115 -8.10 -13.78 -8.70
C TYR A 115 -7.33 -12.79 -7.82
N SER A 116 -7.99 -12.24 -6.81
CA SER A 116 -7.27 -11.68 -5.66
C SER A 116 -6.84 -12.85 -4.75
N PHE A 117 -5.63 -12.72 -4.21
CA PHE A 117 -4.96 -13.76 -3.44
C PHE A 117 -4.80 -13.30 -1.99
N PHE A 118 -5.41 -14.03 -1.06
CA PHE A 118 -5.36 -13.73 0.37
C PHE A 118 -4.81 -14.90 1.17
N VAL A 119 -4.26 -14.58 2.34
CA VAL A 119 -3.77 -15.55 3.33
C VAL A 119 -4.39 -15.21 4.69
N ILE A 120 -4.90 -16.21 5.39
CA ILE A 120 -5.20 -16.15 6.84
C ILE A 120 -4.12 -16.98 7.55
N PRO A 121 -3.12 -16.37 8.21
CA PRO A 121 -2.20 -17.11 9.07
C PRO A 121 -2.88 -17.43 10.41
N HIS A 122 -2.71 -18.65 10.90
CA HIS A 122 -3.35 -19.13 12.14
C HIS A 122 -2.36 -19.27 13.30
N GLU A 123 -2.88 -19.29 14.52
CA GLU A 123 -2.10 -19.43 15.76
C GLU A 123 -1.51 -20.85 15.95
N ASP A 124 -2.10 -21.86 15.31
CA ASP A 124 -1.62 -23.26 15.28
C ASP A 124 -0.48 -23.50 14.28
N ALA A 125 0.12 -22.41 13.75
CA ALA A 125 1.10 -22.39 12.69
C ALA A 125 0.65 -22.98 11.34
N THR A 126 -0.66 -23.13 11.09
CA THR A 126 -1.21 -23.36 9.74
C THR A 126 -1.54 -22.05 9.02
N ALA A 127 -1.95 -22.11 7.76
CA ALA A 127 -2.58 -20.98 7.08
C ALA A 127 -3.69 -21.42 6.12
N THR A 128 -4.71 -20.59 5.96
CA THR A 128 -5.69 -20.72 4.87
C THR A 128 -5.29 -19.80 3.72
N VAL A 129 -5.13 -20.36 2.52
CA VAL A 129 -4.96 -19.60 1.26
C VAL A 129 -6.31 -19.48 0.55
N ILE A 130 -6.57 -18.30 0.00
CA ILE A 130 -7.83 -17.93 -0.65
C ILE A 130 -7.56 -17.38 -2.05
N PHE A 131 -8.31 -17.88 -3.03
CA PHE A 131 -8.42 -17.30 -4.37
C PHE A 131 -9.84 -16.75 -4.52
N ASN A 132 -9.98 -15.44 -4.63
CA ASN A 132 -11.27 -14.74 -4.63
C ASN A 132 -11.51 -14.07 -6.00
N LYS A 133 -12.76 -14.10 -6.48
CA LYS A 133 -13.14 -13.72 -7.85
C LYS A 133 -13.09 -12.21 -8.11
N GLU A 134 -13.05 -11.38 -7.07
CA GLU A 134 -12.86 -9.93 -7.21
C GLU A 134 -11.36 -9.60 -7.23
N ALA A 135 -10.75 -9.61 -8.41
CA ALA A 135 -9.31 -9.39 -8.57
C ALA A 135 -8.83 -7.99 -8.11
N ASP A 136 -9.57 -6.94 -8.47
CA ASP A 136 -9.16 -5.55 -8.25
C ASP A 136 -9.67 -5.00 -6.89
N GLN A 137 -9.00 -5.38 -5.80
CA GLN A 137 -9.31 -4.87 -4.45
C GLN A 137 -8.16 -4.07 -3.80
N TRP A 138 -8.50 -2.97 -3.11
CA TRP A 138 -7.56 -2.23 -2.26
C TRP A 138 -7.41 -2.92 -0.90
N GLY A 139 -6.51 -3.90 -0.85
CA GLY A 139 -6.29 -4.74 0.32
C GLY A 139 -7.47 -5.67 0.59
N ALA A 140 -7.77 -5.94 1.86
CA ALA A 140 -8.83 -6.87 2.28
C ALA A 140 -10.09 -6.19 2.86
N MET A 141 -10.21 -4.86 2.75
CA MET A 141 -11.36 -4.13 3.35
C MET A 141 -12.69 -4.34 2.63
N LYS A 142 -12.67 -4.90 1.41
CA LYS A 142 -13.84 -5.30 0.63
C LYS A 142 -13.92 -6.82 0.43
N TYR A 143 -13.18 -7.60 1.23
CA TYR A 143 -13.21 -9.05 1.13
C TYR A 143 -14.63 -9.56 1.40
N ASP A 144 -15.19 -10.28 0.42
CA ASP A 144 -16.47 -10.96 0.51
C ASP A 144 -16.24 -12.45 0.24
N GLU A 145 -16.48 -13.24 1.28
CA GLU A 145 -16.33 -14.69 1.31
C GLU A 145 -17.23 -15.41 0.29
N SER A 146 -18.37 -14.82 -0.09
CA SER A 146 -19.24 -15.37 -1.15
C SER A 146 -18.60 -15.30 -2.55
N LYS A 147 -17.52 -14.53 -2.71
CA LYS A 147 -16.75 -14.41 -3.96
C LYS A 147 -15.57 -15.37 -4.04
N ASP A 148 -15.32 -16.19 -3.03
CA ASP A 148 -14.26 -17.19 -3.08
C ASP A 148 -14.46 -18.15 -4.27
N ALA A 149 -13.39 -18.37 -5.04
CA ALA A 149 -13.30 -19.47 -5.99
C ALA A 149 -12.76 -20.72 -5.29
N LEU A 150 -11.78 -20.55 -4.39
CA LEU A 150 -11.15 -21.64 -3.67
C LEU A 150 -10.59 -21.19 -2.31
N ARG A 151 -10.78 -22.05 -1.30
CA ARG A 151 -10.02 -22.06 -0.05
C ARG A 151 -9.28 -23.39 0.15
N VAL A 152 -8.00 -23.32 0.51
CA VAL A 152 -7.15 -24.47 0.86
C VAL A 152 -6.37 -24.19 2.14
N ASN A 153 -6.24 -25.22 2.98
CA ASN A 153 -5.36 -25.18 4.13
C ASN A 153 -3.96 -25.61 3.67
N VAL A 154 -2.96 -24.85 4.06
CA VAL A 154 -1.55 -25.06 3.71
C VAL A 154 -0.70 -25.00 4.98
N TYR A 155 0.49 -25.61 4.91
CA TYR A 155 1.39 -25.77 6.03
C TYR A 155 2.64 -24.92 5.82
N PRO A 156 2.75 -23.76 6.49
CA PRO A 156 3.97 -22.96 6.55
C PRO A 156 5.18 -23.76 7.02
N SER A 157 6.35 -23.26 6.66
CA SER A 157 7.65 -23.78 7.07
C SER A 157 8.55 -22.64 7.54
N GLN A 158 9.38 -22.91 8.55
CA GLN A 158 10.46 -22.01 8.93
C GLN A 158 11.54 -21.98 7.84
N SER A 159 12.19 -20.84 7.69
CA SER A 159 13.14 -20.55 6.60
C SER A 159 14.14 -19.47 7.01
N ASN A 160 15.20 -19.27 6.22
CA ASN A 160 16.15 -18.19 6.46
C ASN A 160 15.50 -16.81 6.27
N MET A 161 15.96 -15.81 7.03
CA MET A 161 15.45 -14.43 7.00
C MET A 161 15.37 -13.88 5.56
N THR A 162 14.14 -13.64 5.12
CA THR A 162 13.80 -13.07 3.81
C THR A 162 13.30 -11.64 4.05
N GLU A 163 14.20 -10.65 4.03
CA GLU A 163 13.91 -9.25 4.41
C GLU A 163 12.75 -8.63 3.62
N ARG A 164 12.43 -9.09 2.41
CA ARG A 164 11.24 -8.63 1.67
C ARG A 164 10.30 -9.78 1.36
N LEU A 165 9.01 -9.47 1.29
CA LEU A 165 8.04 -10.41 0.73
C LEU A 165 8.42 -10.75 -0.71
N GLU A 166 8.54 -12.03 -1.02
CA GLU A 166 8.81 -12.56 -2.36
C GLU A 166 7.84 -13.68 -2.71
N TYR A 167 7.50 -13.77 -4.00
CA TYR A 167 6.82 -14.92 -4.61
C TYR A 167 7.73 -15.57 -5.63
N LYS A 168 7.64 -16.89 -5.76
CA LYS A 168 8.30 -17.68 -6.80
C LYS A 168 7.32 -18.69 -7.37
N VAL A 169 7.40 -18.92 -8.68
CA VAL A 169 6.71 -20.00 -9.40
C VAL A 169 7.75 -21.08 -9.66
N ASN A 170 7.43 -22.32 -9.29
CA ASN A 170 8.26 -23.50 -9.49
C ASN A 170 7.46 -24.55 -10.28
N ASP A 171 8.12 -25.57 -10.81
CA ASP A 171 7.49 -26.65 -11.59
C ASP A 171 6.38 -27.42 -10.84
N ASP A 172 6.36 -27.38 -9.50
CA ASP A 172 5.44 -28.10 -8.61
C ASP A 172 4.43 -27.20 -7.84
N GLY A 173 4.50 -25.87 -8.01
CA GLY A 173 3.70 -24.96 -7.20
C GLY A 173 4.18 -23.51 -7.17
N ILE A 174 3.69 -22.76 -6.20
CA ILE A 174 4.19 -21.42 -5.88
C ILE A 174 4.70 -21.38 -4.44
N VAL A 175 5.63 -20.46 -4.16
CA VAL A 175 6.16 -20.22 -2.82
C VAL A 175 6.09 -18.74 -2.51
N MET A 176 5.40 -18.39 -1.42
CA MET A 176 5.53 -17.08 -0.77
C MET A 176 6.60 -17.18 0.33
N ALA A 177 7.50 -16.21 0.45
CA ALA A 177 8.47 -16.12 1.52
C ALA A 177 8.60 -14.69 2.06
N TRP A 178 8.61 -14.52 3.38
CA TRP A 178 8.86 -13.24 4.04
C TRP A 178 9.29 -13.47 5.49
N GLU A 179 10.24 -12.66 5.99
CA GLU A 179 10.80 -12.85 7.33
C GLU A 179 11.35 -14.29 7.48
N TYR A 180 11.04 -15.03 8.55
CA TYR A 180 11.41 -16.45 8.67
C TYR A 180 10.35 -17.41 8.12
N TYR A 181 9.25 -16.89 7.55
CA TYR A 181 8.05 -17.64 7.16
C TYR A 181 8.05 -17.95 5.66
N LYS A 182 7.94 -19.24 5.32
CA LYS A 182 7.84 -19.74 3.93
C LYS A 182 6.58 -20.59 3.76
N LEU A 183 5.73 -20.19 2.83
CA LEU A 183 4.46 -20.83 2.50
C LEU A 183 4.54 -21.49 1.11
N PRO A 184 4.84 -22.79 1.02
CA PRO A 184 4.67 -23.54 -0.21
C PRO A 184 3.18 -23.82 -0.47
N ILE A 185 2.78 -23.74 -1.73
CA ILE A 185 1.41 -24.03 -2.20
C ILE A 185 1.56 -24.89 -3.46
N LYS A 186 1.22 -26.17 -3.36
CA LYS A 186 1.35 -27.13 -4.47
C LYS A 186 0.30 -26.85 -5.53
N ILE A 187 0.72 -26.83 -6.78
CA ILE A 187 -0.16 -26.61 -7.94
C ILE A 187 0.19 -27.62 -9.02
N LYS A 188 -0.83 -28.16 -9.67
CA LYS A 188 -0.71 -28.92 -10.93
C LYS A 188 -1.70 -28.36 -11.95
N VAL A 189 -1.46 -28.61 -13.24
CA VAL A 189 -2.52 -28.51 -14.25
C VAL A 189 -3.55 -29.61 -13.97
N LYS A 190 -4.82 -29.33 -14.26
CA LYS A 190 -5.94 -30.28 -14.16
C LYS A 190 -5.99 -31.24 -15.37
#